data_AF-A0A3N6HRY0-F1
#
_entry.id   AF-A0A3N6HRY0-F1
#
_cell.length_a   1.000
_cell.length_b   1.000
_cell.length_c   1.000
_cell.angle_alpha   90.00
_cell.angle_beta   90.00
_cell.angle_gamma   90.00
#
_symmetry.space_group_name_H-M   'P 1'
#
loop_
_entity.id
_entity.type
_entity.pdbx_description
1 polymer ?
#
loop_
_entity_poly.entity_id
_entity_poly.type
_entity_poly.pdbx_seq_one_letter_code
_entity_poly.pdbx_strand_id
1 'polypeptide(L)'
;MRIERHQVGGAVVAAAREDFTNRIGGLVRSMSKAGRIATYEWQSIAGEFLDYLGALSVETPDLGTTEARAALKDASEAAAGAVAYAAYHPHCGFRVFLDYVNFGMSYDPGEDAPEESVTPGQWIDALCLAALRDKAKWHGEAFHFAREKFAARAQGTPAGELATGLTAVVLDATGDGEYPPSARARLAAVDAALDRVRTRARESGDPLLDRPESAALRTVRALAAEDKDAFDAALADLLVGHAALHGPTASPRSLVPLVPLALAALAHRTLGWAPAVRTAYLPHALVTGFATPGPRVAGFGRDRRPDAVAALAEGPLVVERPGCERTVETWLTDLYEKSLQEAFTSVDGELLAVGRLGSVLSDQERLFKWRAGDPGGVTDAQLATLRLASQLGAALFRIGLAEPGTRAEVSIDGRTLHYPADRGQEIGAGNWQLAVAFALITGAREDLAPLVLAGPLLARPDGSAFGAYREALHAYLKGADPEAAARRALDQADLAKDWGFAMPPAVLLSQLVEGDEESFNLALADALEAHRDYYRVADRAEDPGVSVDLDILALACHARRRGWAIRVESPYLPQDLLRAAAPF
;
A
#
# COMPACT_ATOMS: atom_id res chain seq x y z
N MET A 1 16.17 -31.17 3.04
CA MET A 1 17.40 -30.88 3.83
C MET A 1 17.12 -29.75 4.81
N ARG A 2 17.76 -29.68 6.00
CA ARG A 2 17.60 -28.56 6.95
C ARG A 2 18.89 -27.72 6.95
N ILE A 3 18.77 -26.41 6.78
CA ILE A 3 19.90 -25.46 6.88
C ILE A 3 19.59 -24.47 7.99
N GLU A 4 20.47 -24.42 8.99
CA GLU A 4 20.38 -23.46 10.08
C GLU A 4 20.78 -22.06 9.61
N ARG A 5 19.97 -21.06 10.02
CA ARG A 5 20.28 -19.66 9.80
C ARG A 5 21.33 -19.19 10.81
N HIS A 6 22.32 -18.42 10.35
CA HIS A 6 23.32 -17.84 11.24
C HIS A 6 22.65 -16.90 12.26
N GLN A 7 23.30 -16.70 13.39
CA GLN A 7 22.78 -15.84 14.45
C GLN A 7 23.38 -14.44 14.34
N VAL A 8 22.53 -13.43 14.51
CA VAL A 8 22.93 -12.02 14.65
C VAL A 8 22.73 -11.63 16.11
N GLY A 9 23.66 -10.86 16.67
CA GLY A 9 23.61 -10.47 18.07
C GLY A 9 22.33 -9.70 18.43
N GLY A 10 21.70 -10.04 19.55
CA GLY A 10 20.42 -9.47 19.96
C GLY A 10 20.41 -7.93 20.08
N ALA A 11 21.53 -7.32 20.46
CA ALA A 11 21.67 -5.86 20.49
C ALA A 11 21.60 -5.23 19.08
N VAL A 12 22.16 -5.89 18.07
CA VAL A 12 22.13 -5.42 16.67
C VAL A 12 20.70 -5.56 16.11
N VAL A 13 20.03 -6.66 16.42
CA VAL A 13 18.61 -6.89 16.06
C VAL A 13 17.70 -5.84 16.71
N ALA A 14 17.92 -5.56 18.00
CA ALA A 14 17.15 -4.55 18.73
C ALA A 14 17.36 -3.15 18.13
N ALA A 15 18.61 -2.75 17.87
CA ALA A 15 18.93 -1.45 17.29
C ALA A 15 18.30 -1.21 15.91
N ALA A 16 18.19 -2.26 15.08
CA ALA A 16 17.54 -2.14 13.77
C ALA A 16 16.03 -1.87 13.86
N ARG A 17 15.38 -2.28 14.97
CA ARG A 17 13.93 -2.13 15.19
C ARG A 17 13.56 -0.93 16.03
N GLU A 18 14.44 -0.54 16.93
CA GLU A 18 14.21 0.57 17.86
C GLU A 18 13.87 1.84 17.09
N ASP A 19 12.67 2.36 17.36
CA ASP A 19 12.12 3.59 16.79
C ASP A 19 12.28 3.70 15.25
N PHE A 20 12.18 2.55 14.56
CA PHE A 20 12.53 2.47 13.13
C PHE A 20 11.76 3.48 12.29
N THR A 21 10.45 3.62 12.50
CA THR A 21 9.59 4.53 11.73
C THR A 21 10.03 5.99 11.83
N ASN A 22 10.30 6.49 13.03
CA ASN A 22 10.78 7.86 13.22
C ASN A 22 12.20 8.04 12.66
N ARG A 23 13.06 7.03 12.84
CA ARG A 23 14.44 7.02 12.34
C ARG A 23 14.50 7.09 10.82
N ILE A 24 13.75 6.23 10.12
CA ILE A 24 13.74 6.20 8.64
C ILE A 24 13.03 7.45 8.07
N GLY A 25 11.94 7.90 8.67
CA GLY A 25 11.29 9.16 8.28
C GLY A 25 12.19 10.38 8.49
N GLY A 26 12.92 10.42 9.60
CA GLY A 26 13.92 11.44 9.88
C GLY A 26 15.09 11.44 8.90
N LEU A 27 15.62 10.26 8.57
CA LEU A 27 16.69 10.07 7.60
C LEU A 27 16.31 10.61 6.22
N VAL A 28 15.17 10.17 5.69
CA VAL A 28 14.69 10.56 4.36
C VAL A 28 14.46 12.08 4.28
N ARG A 29 13.81 12.68 5.29
CA ARG A 29 13.61 14.14 5.37
C ARG A 29 14.91 14.91 5.52
N SER A 30 15.91 14.35 6.20
CA SER A 30 17.22 14.97 6.34
C SER A 30 17.97 14.96 5.02
N MET A 31 18.00 13.81 4.33
CA MET A 31 18.62 13.67 3.00
C MET A 31 17.98 14.60 1.98
N SER A 32 16.64 14.68 1.94
CA SER A 32 15.92 15.56 1.01
C SER A 32 16.18 17.05 1.26
N LYS A 33 16.54 17.45 2.49
CA LYS A 33 16.93 18.83 2.83
C LYS A 33 18.39 19.11 2.49
N ALA A 34 19.26 18.11 2.56
CA ALA A 34 20.68 18.24 2.25
C ALA A 34 20.96 18.36 0.75
N GLY A 35 20.05 17.86 -0.09
CA GLY A 35 20.15 17.94 -1.54
C GLY A 35 19.21 16.97 -2.25
N ARG A 36 19.50 16.70 -3.52
CA ARG A 36 18.83 15.62 -4.26
C ARG A 36 19.25 14.28 -3.66
N ILE A 37 18.29 13.39 -3.40
CA ILE A 37 18.56 12.00 -3.02
C ILE A 37 19.05 11.29 -4.28
N ALA A 38 20.32 10.89 -4.34
CA ALA A 38 20.95 10.29 -5.51
C ALA A 38 21.10 8.77 -5.33
N THR A 39 21.92 8.12 -6.17
CA THR A 39 22.07 6.66 -6.17
C THR A 39 22.47 6.13 -4.79
N TYR A 40 23.42 6.79 -4.11
CA TYR A 40 23.92 6.36 -2.80
C TYR A 40 22.86 6.48 -1.71
N GLU A 41 22.17 7.63 -1.62
CA GLU A 41 21.16 7.86 -0.59
C GLU A 41 20.00 6.87 -0.73
N TRP A 42 19.54 6.60 -1.95
CA TRP A 42 18.51 5.59 -2.20
C TRP A 42 18.94 4.17 -1.79
N GLN A 43 20.18 3.79 -2.06
CA GLN A 43 20.73 2.51 -1.60
C GLN A 43 20.84 2.43 -0.08
N SER A 44 21.22 3.53 0.57
CA SER A 44 21.27 3.63 2.02
C SER A 44 19.89 3.41 2.63
N ILE A 45 18.86 4.08 2.09
CA ILE A 45 17.46 3.92 2.51
C ILE A 45 16.99 2.47 2.32
N ALA A 46 17.26 1.86 1.15
CA ALA A 46 16.93 0.46 0.91
C ALA A 46 17.60 -0.47 1.94
N GLY A 47 18.85 -0.16 2.29
CA GLY A 47 19.61 -0.87 3.32
C GLY A 47 18.97 -0.82 4.70
N GLU A 48 18.48 0.34 5.13
CA GLU A 48 17.78 0.50 6.41
C GLU A 48 16.52 -0.37 6.48
N PHE A 49 15.71 -0.39 5.41
CA PHE A 49 14.56 -1.29 5.34
C PHE A 49 14.94 -2.77 5.35
N LEU A 50 16.05 -3.15 4.71
CA LEU A 50 16.55 -4.52 4.74
C LEU A 50 17.05 -4.95 6.11
N ASP A 51 17.72 -4.06 6.85
CA ASP A 51 18.11 -4.35 8.24
C ASP A 51 16.88 -4.49 9.13
N TYR A 52 15.87 -3.63 8.94
CA TYR A 52 14.61 -3.77 9.65
C TYR A 52 13.89 -5.09 9.33
N LEU A 53 13.78 -5.45 8.05
CA LEU A 53 13.18 -6.71 7.61
C LEU A 53 13.94 -7.92 8.14
N GLY A 54 15.28 -7.87 8.13
CA GLY A 54 16.12 -8.89 8.74
C GLY A 54 15.88 -9.04 10.24
N ALA A 55 15.72 -7.94 10.95
CA ALA A 55 15.42 -7.95 12.39
C ALA A 55 14.00 -8.48 12.68
N LEU A 56 12.98 -8.10 11.90
CA LEU A 56 11.62 -8.66 12.00
C LEU A 56 11.62 -10.18 11.82
N SER A 57 12.50 -10.70 10.95
CA SER A 57 12.61 -12.13 10.68
C SER A 57 13.13 -12.95 11.88
N VAL A 58 13.68 -12.31 12.91
CA VAL A 58 14.13 -13.00 14.13
C VAL A 58 12.95 -13.42 14.98
N GLU A 59 11.95 -12.55 15.14
CA GLU A 59 10.73 -12.84 15.91
C GLU A 59 9.69 -13.56 15.07
N THR A 60 9.54 -13.16 13.81
CA THR A 60 8.60 -13.77 12.86
C THR A 60 9.38 -14.29 11.65
N PRO A 61 9.97 -15.51 11.74
CA PRO A 61 10.77 -16.08 10.65
C PRO A 61 10.05 -16.20 9.31
N ASP A 62 8.72 -16.22 9.35
CA ASP A 62 7.89 -16.29 8.15
C ASP A 62 7.72 -14.94 7.42
N LEU A 63 7.94 -13.83 8.14
CA LEU A 63 7.70 -12.46 7.68
C LEU A 63 6.28 -12.22 7.13
N GLY A 64 5.29 -13.00 7.58
CA GLY A 64 3.88 -12.90 7.16
C GLY A 64 3.10 -11.70 7.72
N THR A 65 3.77 -10.63 8.15
CA THR A 65 3.12 -9.44 8.73
C THR A 65 2.93 -8.34 7.67
N THR A 66 1.94 -7.46 7.90
CA THR A 66 1.72 -6.26 7.07
C THR A 66 2.90 -5.31 7.12
N GLU A 67 3.53 -5.21 8.30
CA GLU A 67 4.76 -4.46 8.53
C GLU A 67 5.93 -4.96 7.65
N ALA A 68 6.18 -6.28 7.65
CA ALA A 68 7.23 -6.86 6.80
C ALA A 68 6.92 -6.69 5.30
N ARG A 69 5.64 -6.77 4.92
CA ARG A 69 5.19 -6.50 3.54
C ARG A 69 5.50 -5.06 3.13
N ALA A 70 5.23 -4.09 3.99
CA ALA A 70 5.48 -2.67 3.74
C ALA A 70 6.98 -2.36 3.69
N ALA A 71 7.77 -2.88 4.63
CA ALA A 71 9.22 -2.73 4.63
C ALA A 71 9.88 -3.32 3.37
N LEU A 72 9.43 -4.50 2.90
CA LEU A 72 9.90 -5.07 1.64
C LEU A 72 9.53 -4.19 0.43
N LYS A 73 8.32 -3.65 0.41
CA LYS A 73 7.88 -2.74 -0.67
C LYS A 73 8.82 -1.55 -0.77
N ASP A 74 9.06 -0.85 0.33
CA ASP A 74 9.86 0.38 0.30
C ASP A 74 11.38 0.09 0.16
N ALA A 75 11.87 -1.06 0.62
CA ALA A 75 13.21 -1.53 0.27
C ALA A 75 13.36 -1.67 -1.25
N SER A 76 12.35 -2.27 -1.91
CA SER A 76 12.32 -2.44 -3.36
C SER A 76 12.21 -1.11 -4.10
N GLU A 77 11.30 -0.23 -3.70
CA GLU A 77 11.13 1.08 -4.35
C GLU A 77 12.37 1.97 -4.18
N ALA A 78 13.01 1.96 -3.00
CA ALA A 78 14.27 2.69 -2.79
C ALA A 78 15.41 2.12 -3.65
N ALA A 79 15.57 0.79 -3.70
CA ALA A 79 16.61 0.16 -4.52
C ALA A 79 16.38 0.38 -6.02
N ALA A 80 15.14 0.27 -6.50
CA ALA A 80 14.75 0.61 -7.87
C ALA A 80 14.93 2.11 -8.15
N GLY A 81 14.69 2.97 -7.17
CA GLY A 81 14.96 4.41 -7.23
C GLY A 81 16.43 4.75 -7.47
N ALA A 82 17.35 4.02 -6.83
CA ALA A 82 18.79 4.14 -7.10
C ALA A 82 19.13 3.73 -8.54
N VAL A 83 18.55 2.63 -9.03
CA VAL A 83 18.73 2.17 -10.42
C VAL A 83 18.14 3.17 -11.41
N ALA A 84 16.95 3.71 -11.14
CA ALA A 84 16.28 4.72 -11.95
C ALA A 84 17.08 6.03 -11.98
N TYR A 85 17.65 6.47 -10.86
CA TYR A 85 18.53 7.63 -10.83
C TYR A 85 19.76 7.41 -11.73
N ALA A 86 20.45 6.27 -11.57
CA ALA A 86 21.59 5.94 -12.42
C ALA A 86 21.23 5.73 -13.90
N ALA A 87 20.00 5.33 -14.21
CA ALA A 87 19.53 5.10 -15.59
C ALA A 87 19.11 6.40 -16.28
N TYR A 88 18.27 7.19 -15.61
CA TYR A 88 17.47 8.24 -16.23
C TYR A 88 18.03 9.64 -15.98
N HIS A 89 18.62 9.91 -14.83
CA HIS A 89 19.18 11.23 -14.55
C HIS A 89 20.47 11.43 -15.37
N PRO A 90 20.70 12.60 -16.02
CA PRO A 90 19.87 13.82 -16.03
C PRO A 90 18.84 13.93 -17.18
N HIS A 91 18.62 12.88 -17.96
CA HIS A 91 17.95 12.95 -19.26
C HIS A 91 16.42 12.79 -19.22
N CYS A 92 15.90 11.97 -18.30
CA CYS A 92 14.49 11.64 -18.23
C CYS A 92 13.92 11.91 -16.83
N GLY A 93 12.67 12.35 -16.78
CA GLY A 93 11.98 12.54 -15.52
C GLY A 93 11.47 11.22 -14.95
N PHE A 94 11.52 11.08 -13.62
CA PHE A 94 11.00 9.90 -12.91
C PHE A 94 10.60 10.27 -11.47
N ARG A 95 9.89 9.36 -10.80
CA ARG A 95 9.46 9.53 -9.41
C ARG A 95 9.76 8.27 -8.61
N VAL A 96 10.15 8.48 -7.36
CA VAL A 96 10.27 7.43 -6.34
C VAL A 96 9.31 7.77 -5.21
N PHE A 97 8.58 6.78 -4.70
CA PHE A 97 7.65 6.96 -3.60
C PHE A 97 7.80 5.83 -2.58
N LEU A 98 7.87 6.20 -1.31
CA LEU A 98 7.99 5.32 -0.15
C LEU A 98 6.70 5.41 0.67
N ASP A 99 5.91 4.35 0.68
CA ASP A 99 4.59 4.32 1.35
C ASP A 99 4.70 4.27 2.86
N TYR A 100 5.77 3.65 3.36
CA TYR A 100 6.00 3.40 4.78
C TYR A 100 6.13 4.72 5.54
N VAL A 101 6.77 5.72 4.91
CA VAL A 101 6.98 7.07 5.47
C VAL A 101 6.19 8.16 4.75
N ASN A 102 5.31 7.78 3.81
CA ASN A 102 4.55 8.69 2.94
C ASN A 102 5.43 9.79 2.32
N PHE A 103 6.52 9.38 1.67
CA PHE A 103 7.51 10.29 1.08
C PHE A 103 7.64 10.08 -0.43
N GLY A 104 7.53 11.17 -1.20
CA GLY A 104 7.73 11.17 -2.64
C GLY A 104 8.82 12.13 -3.08
N MET A 105 9.64 11.70 -4.04
CA MET A 105 10.64 12.53 -4.71
C MET A 105 10.46 12.42 -6.22
N SER A 106 10.38 13.56 -6.89
CA SER A 106 10.33 13.64 -8.36
C SER A 106 11.60 14.27 -8.89
N TYR A 107 12.04 13.80 -10.04
CA TYR A 107 13.23 14.27 -10.74
C TYR A 107 12.80 14.75 -12.11
N ASP A 108 13.17 15.98 -12.45
CA ASP A 108 13.01 16.55 -13.77
C ASP A 108 14.32 16.44 -14.56
N PRO A 109 14.28 16.39 -15.90
CA PRO A 109 15.49 16.46 -16.71
C PRO A 109 16.28 17.75 -16.44
N GLY A 110 17.61 17.65 -16.32
CA GLY A 110 18.47 18.83 -16.10
C GLY A 110 19.94 18.49 -15.83
N GLU A 111 20.85 19.24 -16.45
CA GLU A 111 22.30 18.93 -16.58
C GLU A 111 23.15 19.15 -15.30
N ASP A 112 22.53 19.36 -14.15
CA ASP A 112 23.20 19.91 -12.95
C ASP A 112 23.98 18.88 -12.11
N ALA A 113 24.16 17.64 -12.57
CA ALA A 113 24.87 16.62 -11.77
C ALA A 113 25.71 15.65 -12.64
N PRO A 114 26.78 15.07 -12.07
CA PRO A 114 27.63 14.13 -12.77
C PRO A 114 26.87 12.86 -13.18
N GLU A 115 27.37 12.18 -14.21
CA GLU A 115 26.84 10.87 -14.61
C GLU A 115 27.00 9.86 -13.47
N GLU A 116 25.89 9.26 -13.03
CA GLU A 116 25.88 8.23 -12.01
C GLU A 116 25.76 6.83 -12.59
N SER A 117 26.21 5.84 -11.82
CA SER A 117 26.22 4.43 -12.19
C SER A 117 26.05 3.56 -10.93
N VAL A 118 25.35 2.44 -11.07
CA VAL A 118 25.32 1.38 -10.06
C VAL A 118 26.39 0.33 -10.33
N THR A 119 26.88 -0.30 -9.28
CA THR A 119 27.71 -1.51 -9.39
C THR A 119 26.86 -2.72 -9.78
N PRO A 120 27.47 -3.80 -10.33
CA PRO A 120 26.73 -5.04 -10.60
C PRO A 120 26.01 -5.60 -9.36
N GLY A 121 26.63 -5.53 -8.18
CA GLY A 121 26.02 -6.02 -6.93
C GLY A 121 24.78 -5.22 -6.54
N GLN A 122 24.86 -3.89 -6.55
CA GLN A 122 23.71 -3.02 -6.27
C GLN A 122 22.56 -3.23 -7.26
N TRP A 123 22.90 -3.46 -8.54
CA TRP A 123 21.92 -3.78 -9.57
C TRP A 123 21.25 -5.15 -9.32
N ILE A 124 22.02 -6.17 -8.93
CA ILE A 124 21.51 -7.51 -8.60
C ILE A 124 20.57 -7.45 -7.39
N ASP A 125 20.97 -6.76 -6.32
CA ASP A 125 20.16 -6.62 -5.10
C ASP A 125 18.82 -5.93 -5.42
N ALA A 126 18.86 -4.83 -6.18
CA ALA A 126 17.66 -4.12 -6.62
C ALA A 126 16.75 -5.00 -7.49
N LEU A 127 17.31 -5.78 -8.41
CA LEU A 127 16.53 -6.68 -9.26
C LEU A 127 15.90 -7.82 -8.43
N CYS A 128 16.62 -8.37 -7.46
CA CYS A 128 16.10 -9.39 -6.57
C CYS A 128 14.92 -8.86 -5.74
N LEU A 129 15.03 -7.65 -5.20
CA LEU A 129 13.94 -6.98 -4.49
C LEU A 129 12.72 -6.74 -5.41
N ALA A 130 12.95 -6.22 -6.61
CA ALA A 130 11.89 -6.01 -7.59
C ALA A 130 11.22 -7.33 -8.00
N ALA A 131 11.98 -8.42 -8.14
CA ALA A 131 11.43 -9.75 -8.43
C ALA A 131 10.59 -10.30 -7.26
N LEU A 132 11.03 -10.10 -6.01
CA LEU A 132 10.24 -10.50 -4.84
C LEU A 132 8.89 -9.78 -4.76
N ARG A 133 8.80 -8.57 -5.31
CA ARG A 133 7.57 -7.76 -5.43
C ARG A 133 6.80 -7.95 -6.74
N ASP A 134 7.27 -8.80 -7.65
CA ASP A 134 6.72 -8.95 -9.00
C ASP A 134 6.66 -7.62 -9.79
N LYS A 135 7.66 -6.76 -9.56
CA LYS A 135 7.85 -5.45 -10.20
C LYS A 135 9.11 -5.37 -11.07
N ALA A 136 9.84 -6.48 -11.26
CA ALA A 136 11.05 -6.49 -12.08
C ALA A 136 10.81 -5.96 -13.51
N LYS A 137 9.70 -6.38 -14.14
CA LYS A 137 9.31 -5.90 -15.48
C LYS A 137 8.84 -4.45 -15.48
N TRP A 138 8.15 -4.01 -14.42
CA TRP A 138 7.70 -2.63 -14.25
C TRP A 138 8.88 -1.64 -14.28
N HIS A 139 10.00 -2.00 -13.63
CA HIS A 139 11.23 -1.20 -13.64
C HIS A 139 12.23 -1.65 -14.75
N GLY A 140 11.82 -2.51 -15.68
CA GLY A 140 12.73 -3.22 -16.59
C GLY A 140 13.57 -2.30 -17.47
N GLU A 141 13.00 -1.19 -17.92
CA GLU A 141 13.71 -0.15 -18.69
C GLU A 141 14.85 0.49 -17.89
N ALA A 142 14.60 0.87 -16.63
CA ALA A 142 15.62 1.43 -15.76
C ALA A 142 16.75 0.42 -15.52
N PHE A 143 16.41 -0.84 -15.26
CA PHE A 143 17.39 -1.91 -15.12
C PHE A 143 18.24 -2.09 -16.39
N HIS A 144 17.62 -2.02 -17.57
CA HIS A 144 18.32 -2.12 -18.85
C HIS A 144 19.37 -1.01 -19.01
N PHE A 145 18.95 0.26 -18.95
CA PHE A 145 19.86 1.39 -19.15
C PHE A 145 20.94 1.48 -18.07
N ALA A 146 20.60 1.24 -16.79
CA ALA A 146 21.60 1.22 -15.73
C ALA A 146 22.67 0.14 -15.95
N ARG A 147 22.29 -1.02 -16.52
CA ARG A 147 23.22 -2.10 -16.84
C ARG A 147 24.17 -1.75 -17.97
N GLU A 148 23.72 -1.04 -19.01
CA GLU A 148 24.58 -0.65 -20.15
C GLU A 148 25.83 0.11 -19.69
N LYS A 149 25.69 0.94 -18.65
CA LYS A 149 26.80 1.71 -18.05
C LYS A 149 27.90 0.87 -17.40
N PHE A 150 27.63 -0.40 -17.07
CA PHE A 150 28.62 -1.29 -16.45
C PHE A 150 28.89 -2.60 -17.18
N ALA A 151 28.06 -2.98 -18.17
CA ALA A 151 28.11 -4.30 -18.80
C ALA A 151 29.49 -4.62 -19.39
N ALA A 152 30.07 -3.68 -20.15
CA ALA A 152 31.38 -3.87 -20.78
C ALA A 152 32.51 -4.08 -19.76
N ARG A 153 32.55 -3.26 -18.70
CA ARG A 153 33.59 -3.37 -17.64
C ARG A 153 33.43 -4.63 -16.78
N ALA A 154 32.20 -5.13 -16.62
CA ALA A 154 31.90 -6.27 -15.77
C ALA A 154 31.91 -7.62 -16.51
N GLN A 155 32.16 -7.63 -17.83
CA GLN A 155 32.14 -8.85 -18.64
C GLN A 155 33.17 -9.89 -18.14
N GLY A 156 32.74 -11.14 -18.05
CA GLY A 156 33.51 -12.28 -17.52
C GLY A 156 33.71 -12.26 -16.01
N THR A 157 33.31 -11.21 -15.28
CA THR A 157 33.33 -11.22 -13.81
C THR A 157 32.13 -11.99 -13.26
N PRO A 158 32.25 -12.69 -12.12
CA PRO A 158 31.12 -13.40 -11.51
C PRO A 158 29.86 -12.55 -11.35
N ALA A 159 29.99 -11.34 -10.81
CA ALA A 159 28.85 -10.44 -10.60
C ALA A 159 28.26 -9.90 -11.93
N GLY A 160 29.09 -9.54 -12.91
CA GLY A 160 28.61 -9.07 -14.21
C GLY A 160 27.90 -10.16 -15.02
N GLU A 161 28.37 -11.39 -14.92
CA GLU A 161 27.77 -12.54 -15.60
C GLU A 161 26.51 -13.04 -14.88
N LEU A 162 26.46 -12.96 -13.54
CA LEU A 162 25.21 -13.14 -12.79
C LEU A 162 24.14 -12.12 -13.22
N ALA A 163 24.49 -10.84 -13.32
CA ALA A 163 23.59 -9.81 -13.81
C ALA A 163 23.09 -10.11 -15.23
N THR A 164 23.94 -10.67 -16.10
CA THR A 164 23.57 -11.10 -17.45
C THR A 164 22.58 -12.27 -17.42
N GLY A 165 22.82 -13.30 -16.62
CA GLY A 165 21.89 -14.42 -16.46
C GLY A 165 20.53 -14.01 -15.90
N LEU A 166 20.52 -13.14 -14.88
CA LEU A 166 19.28 -12.60 -14.31
C LEU A 166 18.53 -11.71 -15.31
N THR A 167 19.22 -10.92 -16.14
CA THR A 167 18.57 -10.14 -17.21
C THR A 167 17.81 -11.06 -18.17
N ALA A 168 18.42 -12.18 -18.57
CA ALA A 168 17.79 -13.14 -19.47
C ALA A 168 16.56 -13.83 -18.86
N VAL A 169 16.64 -14.23 -17.58
CA VAL A 169 15.61 -15.05 -16.93
C VAL A 169 14.50 -14.21 -16.27
N VAL A 170 14.83 -13.05 -15.70
CA VAL A 170 13.89 -12.22 -14.92
C VAL A 170 13.27 -11.11 -15.77
N LEU A 171 14.07 -10.49 -16.65
CA LEU A 171 13.63 -9.37 -17.49
C LEU A 171 13.24 -9.80 -18.91
N ASP A 172 13.36 -11.10 -19.23
CA ASP A 172 13.09 -11.66 -20.56
C ASP A 172 13.87 -10.91 -21.67
N ALA A 173 15.16 -10.65 -21.44
CA ALA A 173 16.02 -9.92 -22.37
C ALA A 173 17.38 -10.60 -22.59
N THR A 174 17.64 -11.07 -23.82
CA THR A 174 18.90 -11.75 -24.21
C THR A 174 19.79 -10.94 -25.15
N GLY A 175 19.27 -9.88 -25.78
CA GLY A 175 19.98 -9.04 -26.76
C GLY A 175 19.88 -9.53 -28.22
N ASP A 176 19.27 -10.69 -28.47
CA ASP A 176 19.25 -11.36 -29.78
C ASP A 176 18.03 -11.01 -30.67
N GLY A 177 17.35 -9.90 -30.40
CA GLY A 177 16.21 -9.39 -31.20
C GLY A 177 14.90 -10.19 -31.10
N GLU A 178 14.90 -11.43 -30.61
CA GLU A 178 13.70 -12.20 -30.26
C GLU A 178 13.08 -11.64 -28.96
N TYR A 179 11.81 -11.21 -29.00
CA TYR A 179 11.09 -10.73 -27.82
C TYR A 179 9.63 -11.22 -27.78
N PRO A 180 9.21 -11.90 -26.69
CA PRO A 180 10.03 -12.41 -25.59
C PRO A 180 10.97 -13.55 -26.05
N PRO A 181 12.16 -13.71 -25.47
CA PRO A 181 13.11 -14.76 -25.82
C PRO A 181 12.56 -16.16 -25.49
N SER A 182 12.83 -17.13 -26.35
CA SER A 182 12.49 -18.53 -26.09
C SER A 182 13.21 -19.08 -24.85
N ALA A 183 12.68 -20.15 -24.22
CA ALA A 183 13.35 -20.83 -23.12
C ALA A 183 14.78 -21.26 -23.49
N ARG A 184 14.97 -21.71 -24.74
CA ARG A 184 16.29 -22.07 -25.29
C ARG A 184 17.22 -20.86 -25.40
N ALA A 185 16.72 -19.70 -25.84
CA ALA A 185 17.51 -18.48 -25.92
C ALA A 185 17.95 -18.00 -24.52
N ARG A 186 17.04 -18.04 -23.54
CA ARG A 186 17.36 -17.70 -22.13
C ARG A 186 18.44 -18.62 -21.57
N LEU A 187 18.31 -19.94 -21.75
CA LEU A 187 19.31 -20.91 -21.31
C LEU A 187 20.67 -20.69 -22.00
N ALA A 188 20.67 -20.45 -23.32
CA ALA A 188 21.90 -20.20 -24.08
C ALA A 188 22.64 -18.95 -23.61
N ALA A 189 21.91 -17.88 -23.27
CA ALA A 189 22.51 -16.66 -22.71
C ALA A 189 23.19 -16.93 -21.35
N VAL A 190 22.57 -17.74 -20.49
CA VAL A 190 23.13 -18.13 -19.18
C VAL A 190 24.34 -19.06 -19.36
N ASP A 191 24.30 -20.01 -20.29
CA ASP A 191 25.43 -20.89 -20.62
C ASP A 191 26.64 -20.08 -21.13
N ALA A 192 26.40 -19.12 -22.02
CA ALA A 192 27.45 -18.23 -22.51
C ALA A 192 28.06 -17.36 -21.39
N ALA A 193 27.25 -16.92 -20.42
CA ALA A 193 27.72 -16.19 -19.25
C ALA A 193 28.64 -17.05 -18.37
N LEU A 194 28.26 -18.31 -18.09
CA LEU A 194 29.10 -19.26 -17.36
C LEU A 194 30.43 -19.54 -18.07
N ASP A 195 30.40 -19.69 -19.39
CA ASP A 195 31.62 -19.93 -20.18
C ASP A 195 32.57 -18.74 -20.18
N ARG A 196 32.06 -17.49 -20.15
CA ARG A 196 32.90 -16.30 -19.97
C ARG A 196 33.58 -16.28 -18.61
N VAL A 197 32.89 -16.64 -17.53
CA VAL A 197 33.52 -16.75 -16.19
C VAL A 197 34.60 -17.85 -16.19
N ARG A 198 34.32 -19.01 -16.79
CA ARG A 198 35.29 -20.13 -16.88
C ARG A 198 36.54 -19.74 -17.66
N THR A 199 36.37 -19.07 -18.79
CA THR A 199 37.49 -18.58 -19.61
C THR A 199 38.33 -17.60 -18.82
N ARG A 200 37.72 -16.58 -18.20
CA ARG A 200 38.44 -15.60 -17.39
C ARG A 200 39.16 -16.24 -16.20
N ALA A 201 38.54 -17.21 -15.52
CA ALA A 201 39.16 -17.93 -14.40
C ALA A 201 40.43 -18.70 -14.83
N ARG A 202 40.41 -19.32 -16.01
CA ARG A 202 41.59 -20.00 -16.58
C ARG A 202 42.69 -19.02 -16.96
N GLU A 203 42.32 -17.86 -17.51
CA GLU A 203 43.25 -16.84 -17.96
C GLU A 203 43.92 -16.09 -16.80
N SER A 204 43.16 -15.74 -15.75
CA SER A 204 43.70 -15.00 -14.59
C SER A 204 44.28 -15.90 -13.50
N GLY A 205 43.85 -17.17 -13.44
CA GLY A 205 44.22 -18.09 -12.34
C GLY A 205 43.48 -17.82 -11.03
N ASP A 206 42.56 -16.86 -11.00
CA ASP A 206 41.78 -16.54 -9.80
C ASP A 206 40.68 -17.59 -9.56
N PRO A 207 40.31 -17.87 -8.29
CA PRO A 207 39.22 -18.78 -7.94
C PRO A 207 37.84 -18.12 -8.17
N LEU A 208 37.56 -17.68 -9.40
CA LEU A 208 36.31 -16.99 -9.75
C LEU A 208 35.09 -17.93 -9.71
N LEU A 209 35.30 -19.23 -9.91
CA LEU A 209 34.22 -20.23 -9.93
C LEU A 209 33.67 -20.54 -8.52
N ASP A 210 34.48 -20.30 -7.48
CA ASP A 210 34.12 -20.51 -6.08
C ASP A 210 33.41 -19.29 -5.47
N ARG A 211 33.30 -18.19 -6.23
CA ARG A 211 32.62 -16.98 -5.78
C ARG A 211 31.11 -17.21 -5.66
N PRO A 212 30.42 -16.60 -4.67
CA PRO A 212 28.98 -16.76 -4.48
C PRO A 212 28.15 -16.45 -5.74
N GLU A 213 28.56 -15.45 -6.51
CA GLU A 213 27.85 -15.03 -7.73
C GLU A 213 27.95 -16.09 -8.85
N SER A 214 29.07 -16.83 -8.92
CA SER A 214 29.23 -17.97 -9.84
C SER A 214 28.36 -19.16 -9.43
N ALA A 215 28.19 -19.41 -8.13
CA ALA A 215 27.24 -20.39 -7.62
C ALA A 215 25.78 -19.98 -7.90
N ALA A 216 25.47 -18.69 -7.76
CA ALA A 216 24.16 -18.16 -8.08
C ALA A 216 23.84 -18.27 -9.57
N LEU A 217 24.82 -17.98 -10.45
CA LEU A 217 24.66 -18.13 -11.89
C LEU A 217 24.40 -19.59 -12.30
N ARG A 218 25.02 -20.56 -11.61
CA ARG A 218 24.69 -21.99 -11.78
C ARG A 218 23.26 -22.32 -11.36
N THR A 219 22.75 -21.69 -10.30
CA THR A 219 21.37 -21.85 -9.84
C THR A 219 20.38 -21.25 -10.85
N VAL A 220 20.68 -20.06 -11.40
CA VAL A 220 19.92 -19.45 -12.50
C VAL A 220 19.87 -20.36 -13.72
N ARG A 221 21.00 -21.01 -14.06
CA ARG A 221 21.06 -21.98 -15.16
C ARG A 221 20.13 -23.17 -14.93
N ALA A 222 20.14 -23.76 -13.72
CA ALA A 222 19.26 -24.88 -13.38
C ALA A 222 17.78 -24.49 -13.46
N LEU A 223 17.43 -23.28 -13.00
CA LEU A 223 16.08 -22.72 -13.16
C LEU A 223 15.70 -22.57 -14.64
N ALA A 224 16.58 -22.00 -15.46
CA ALA A 224 16.34 -21.80 -16.90
C ALA A 224 16.26 -23.11 -17.69
N ALA A 225 16.92 -24.17 -17.21
CA ALA A 225 16.86 -25.51 -17.79
C ALA A 225 15.66 -26.33 -17.29
N GLU A 226 14.85 -25.79 -16.38
CA GLU A 226 13.76 -26.49 -15.69
C GLU A 226 14.23 -27.80 -15.00
N ASP A 227 15.48 -27.82 -14.53
CA ASP A 227 16.08 -28.94 -13.80
C ASP A 227 15.89 -28.75 -12.29
N LYS A 228 14.82 -29.32 -11.75
CA LYS A 228 14.45 -29.19 -10.34
C LYS A 228 15.51 -29.72 -9.38
N ASP A 229 16.09 -30.89 -9.68
CA ASP A 229 17.05 -31.53 -8.79
C ASP A 229 18.36 -30.73 -8.74
N ALA A 230 18.83 -30.25 -9.89
CA ALA A 230 20.00 -29.37 -9.95
C ALA A 230 19.74 -28.02 -9.26
N PHE A 231 18.52 -27.48 -9.40
CA PHE A 231 18.13 -26.24 -8.75
C PHE A 231 18.12 -26.39 -7.22
N ASP A 232 17.49 -27.44 -6.70
CA ASP A 232 17.40 -27.68 -5.25
C ASP A 232 18.79 -27.90 -4.63
N ALA A 233 19.70 -28.60 -5.32
CA ALA A 233 21.08 -28.77 -4.88
C ALA A 233 21.87 -27.45 -4.91
N ALA A 234 21.77 -26.66 -5.98
CA ALA A 234 22.49 -25.40 -6.11
C ALA A 234 21.99 -24.32 -5.13
N LEU A 235 20.68 -24.26 -4.88
CA LEU A 235 20.07 -23.38 -3.88
C LEU A 235 20.53 -23.75 -2.46
N ALA A 236 20.62 -25.05 -2.16
CA ALA A 236 21.19 -25.55 -0.91
C ALA A 236 22.64 -25.08 -0.72
N ASP A 237 23.50 -25.25 -1.73
CA ASP A 237 24.89 -24.82 -1.70
C ASP A 237 25.03 -23.30 -1.47
N LEU A 238 24.20 -22.48 -2.13
CA LEU A 238 24.15 -21.03 -1.91
C LEU A 238 23.87 -20.67 -0.46
N LEU A 239 22.87 -21.32 0.15
CA LEU A 239 22.46 -21.03 1.52
C LEU A 239 23.50 -21.51 2.54
N VAL A 240 24.16 -22.65 2.30
CA VAL A 240 25.28 -23.13 3.13
C VAL A 240 26.46 -22.16 3.04
N GLY A 241 26.84 -21.75 1.82
CA GLY A 241 27.90 -20.77 1.60
C GLY A 241 27.59 -19.43 2.28
N HIS A 242 26.36 -18.95 2.15
CA HIS A 242 25.90 -17.73 2.81
C HIS A 242 26.00 -17.83 4.34
N ALA A 243 25.55 -18.94 4.93
CA ALA A 243 25.64 -19.15 6.38
C ALA A 243 27.08 -19.16 6.88
N ALA A 244 28.04 -19.66 6.10
CA ALA A 244 29.45 -19.71 6.47
C ALA A 244 30.15 -18.34 6.44
N LEU A 245 29.61 -17.36 5.70
CA LEU A 245 30.18 -16.02 5.57
C LEU A 245 29.81 -15.08 6.72
N HIS A 246 28.80 -15.41 7.50
CA HIS A 246 28.23 -14.51 8.50
C HIS A 246 28.36 -15.05 9.92
N GLY A 247 28.53 -14.11 10.86
CA GLY A 247 28.63 -14.38 12.29
C GLY A 247 27.83 -13.39 13.12
N PRO A 248 28.00 -13.38 14.46
CA PRO A 248 27.18 -12.59 15.38
C PRO A 248 27.19 -11.07 15.16
N THR A 249 28.23 -10.54 14.52
CA THR A 249 28.40 -9.12 14.22
C THR A 249 27.89 -8.73 12.82
N ALA A 250 27.29 -9.67 12.08
CA ALA A 250 26.72 -9.39 10.77
C ALA A 250 25.51 -8.44 10.91
N SER A 251 25.26 -7.64 9.87
CA SER A 251 24.09 -6.76 9.83
C SER A 251 22.81 -7.59 9.72
N PRO A 252 21.68 -7.18 10.31
CA PRO A 252 20.44 -7.96 10.26
C PRO A 252 19.97 -8.28 8.84
N ARG A 253 20.23 -7.42 7.84
CA ARG A 253 19.92 -7.70 6.43
C ARG A 253 20.54 -9.00 5.91
N SER A 254 21.63 -9.48 6.49
CA SER A 254 22.23 -10.76 6.12
C SER A 254 21.32 -11.97 6.42
N LEU A 255 20.31 -11.81 7.28
CA LEU A 255 19.27 -12.83 7.52
C LEU A 255 18.28 -12.97 6.35
N VAL A 256 18.30 -12.04 5.38
CA VAL A 256 17.45 -12.01 4.19
C VAL A 256 18.33 -12.03 2.92
N PRO A 257 18.96 -13.16 2.58
CA PRO A 257 19.86 -13.25 1.43
C PRO A 257 19.08 -13.12 0.10
N LEU A 258 19.15 -11.93 -0.51
CA LEU A 258 18.29 -11.55 -1.63
C LEU A 258 18.38 -12.49 -2.84
N VAL A 259 19.57 -12.92 -3.23
CA VAL A 259 19.77 -13.80 -4.40
C VAL A 259 19.11 -15.17 -4.22
N PRO A 260 19.46 -16.01 -3.23
CA PRO A 260 18.79 -17.29 -3.06
C PRO A 260 17.29 -17.15 -2.76
N LEU A 261 16.88 -16.07 -2.09
CA LEU A 261 15.47 -15.78 -1.81
C LEU A 261 14.67 -15.47 -3.07
N ALA A 262 15.18 -14.61 -3.95
CA ALA A 262 14.55 -14.28 -5.22
C ALA A 262 14.49 -15.50 -6.16
N LEU A 263 15.54 -16.33 -6.20
CA LEU A 263 15.54 -17.56 -6.99
C LEU A 263 14.50 -18.58 -6.47
N ALA A 264 14.39 -18.75 -5.16
CA ALA A 264 13.36 -19.59 -4.56
C ALA A 264 11.94 -19.06 -4.85
N ALA A 265 11.74 -17.74 -4.78
CA ALA A 265 10.48 -17.09 -5.13
C ALA A 265 10.12 -17.29 -6.61
N LEU A 266 11.08 -17.12 -7.53
CA LEU A 266 10.88 -17.37 -8.96
C LEU A 266 10.50 -18.82 -9.21
N ALA A 267 11.27 -19.79 -8.70
CA ALA A 267 10.98 -21.21 -8.86
C ALA A 267 9.58 -21.59 -8.33
N HIS A 268 9.19 -21.03 -7.18
CA HIS A 268 7.87 -21.27 -6.61
C HIS A 268 6.75 -20.68 -7.47
N ARG A 269 6.88 -19.40 -7.86
CA ARG A 269 5.79 -18.65 -8.50
C ARG A 269 5.65 -18.94 -10.00
N THR A 270 6.73 -19.35 -10.68
CA THR A 270 6.69 -19.62 -12.14
C THR A 270 6.62 -21.10 -12.48
N LEU A 271 7.26 -21.97 -11.69
CA LEU A 271 7.32 -23.42 -11.95
C LEU A 271 6.55 -24.26 -10.90
N GLY A 272 5.98 -23.63 -9.87
CA GLY A 272 5.26 -24.33 -8.80
C GLY A 272 6.17 -25.12 -7.86
N TRP A 273 7.48 -24.87 -7.87
CA TRP A 273 8.43 -25.63 -7.08
C TRP A 273 8.50 -25.09 -5.65
N ALA A 274 8.00 -25.87 -4.69
CA ALA A 274 8.27 -25.60 -3.28
C ALA A 274 9.77 -25.82 -2.98
N PRO A 275 10.42 -24.94 -2.19
CA PRO A 275 11.82 -25.14 -1.79
C PRO A 275 12.03 -26.48 -1.06
N ALA A 276 12.96 -27.31 -1.53
CA ALA A 276 13.29 -28.58 -0.87
C ALA A 276 14.05 -28.44 0.46
N VAL A 277 14.54 -27.23 0.73
CA VAL A 277 15.29 -26.87 1.94
C VAL A 277 14.38 -26.23 2.96
N ARG A 278 14.43 -26.73 4.21
CA ARG A 278 13.81 -26.06 5.37
C ARG A 278 14.83 -25.14 6.02
N THR A 279 14.59 -23.83 5.93
CA THR A 279 15.48 -22.80 6.48
C THR A 279 14.73 -21.50 6.76
N ALA A 280 15.19 -20.73 7.75
CA ALA A 280 14.66 -19.40 8.05
C ALA A 280 15.22 -18.29 7.12
N TYR A 281 16.13 -18.63 6.19
CA TYR A 281 16.54 -17.71 5.12
C TYR A 281 15.50 -17.58 4.00
N LEU A 282 14.52 -18.47 3.94
CA LEU A 282 13.46 -18.49 2.93
C LEU A 282 12.08 -18.30 3.59
N PRO A 283 11.76 -17.11 4.13
CA PRO A 283 10.45 -16.82 4.71
C PRO A 283 9.32 -17.13 3.72
N HIS A 284 8.26 -17.84 4.14
CA HIS A 284 7.20 -18.29 3.23
C HIS A 284 6.50 -17.09 2.58
N ALA A 285 6.27 -16.02 3.35
CA ALA A 285 5.63 -14.81 2.82
C ALA A 285 6.43 -14.20 1.66
N LEU A 286 7.77 -14.18 1.74
CA LEU A 286 8.61 -13.60 0.69
C LEU A 286 8.73 -14.56 -0.51
N VAL A 287 8.73 -15.87 -0.30
CA VAL A 287 8.76 -16.86 -1.39
C VAL A 287 7.43 -16.85 -2.17
N THR A 288 6.30 -16.83 -1.46
CA THR A 288 4.95 -16.87 -2.07
C THR A 288 4.44 -15.53 -2.57
N GLY A 289 5.08 -14.41 -2.20
CA GLY A 289 4.59 -13.07 -2.54
C GLY A 289 3.43 -12.63 -1.65
N PHE A 290 3.43 -13.10 -0.40
CA PHE A 290 2.38 -12.91 0.59
C PHE A 290 1.02 -13.36 0.06
N ALA A 291 1.01 -14.54 -0.58
CA ALA A 291 -0.19 -15.15 -1.12
C ALA A 291 -1.24 -15.29 -0.02
N THR A 292 -2.42 -14.74 -0.26
CA THR A 292 -3.59 -14.92 0.59
C THR A 292 -4.60 -15.81 -0.14
N PRO A 293 -5.57 -16.41 0.56
CA PRO A 293 -6.66 -17.16 -0.09
C PRO A 293 -7.60 -16.31 -0.98
N GLY A 294 -7.30 -15.02 -1.20
CA GLY A 294 -8.17 -14.07 -1.88
C GLY A 294 -9.32 -13.56 -1.00
N PRO A 295 -10.11 -12.59 -1.52
CA PRO A 295 -11.27 -12.07 -0.80
C PRO A 295 -12.30 -13.18 -0.57
N ARG A 296 -13.09 -13.07 0.50
CA ARG A 296 -14.22 -13.98 0.78
C ARG A 296 -15.28 -13.93 -0.32
N VAL A 297 -15.41 -12.79 -1.01
CA VAL A 297 -16.28 -12.59 -2.16
C VAL A 297 -15.73 -11.51 -3.10
N ALA A 298 -15.88 -11.70 -4.41
CA ALA A 298 -15.55 -10.68 -5.41
C ALA A 298 -16.72 -9.70 -5.62
N GLY A 299 -16.52 -8.70 -6.49
CA GLY A 299 -17.57 -7.73 -6.81
C GLY A 299 -18.84 -8.38 -7.35
N PHE A 300 -20.01 -7.85 -6.98
CA PHE A 300 -21.33 -8.35 -7.40
C PHE A 300 -21.59 -9.82 -7.02
N GLY A 301 -21.24 -10.20 -5.80
CA GLY A 301 -21.48 -11.52 -5.23
C GLY A 301 -20.75 -12.68 -5.91
N ARG A 302 -19.79 -12.40 -6.78
CA ARG A 302 -19.08 -13.42 -7.56
C ARG A 302 -18.03 -14.13 -6.73
N ASP A 303 -17.72 -15.36 -7.14
CA ASP A 303 -16.59 -16.16 -6.61
C ASP A 303 -16.59 -16.26 -5.07
N ARG A 304 -17.77 -16.43 -4.47
CA ARG A 304 -17.90 -16.66 -3.02
C ARG A 304 -17.06 -17.86 -2.61
N ARG A 305 -16.20 -17.64 -1.62
CA ARG A 305 -15.40 -18.70 -1.02
C ARG A 305 -16.30 -19.63 -0.19
N PRO A 306 -16.36 -20.94 -0.48
CA PRO A 306 -17.25 -21.87 0.23
C PRO A 306 -17.01 -21.92 1.73
N ASP A 307 -15.75 -21.84 2.16
CA ASP A 307 -15.35 -21.83 3.57
C ASP A 307 -15.82 -20.55 4.29
N ALA A 308 -15.81 -19.41 3.60
CA ALA A 308 -16.27 -18.14 4.15
C ALA A 308 -17.80 -18.11 4.29
N VAL A 309 -18.53 -18.66 3.31
CA VAL A 309 -19.99 -18.83 3.38
C VAL A 309 -20.36 -19.76 4.53
N ALA A 310 -19.66 -20.88 4.70
CA ALA A 310 -19.87 -21.80 5.81
C ALA A 310 -19.65 -21.11 7.17
N ALA A 311 -18.55 -20.37 7.32
CA ALA A 311 -18.26 -19.63 8.55
C ALA A 311 -19.35 -18.60 8.90
N LEU A 312 -19.85 -17.85 7.90
CA LEU A 312 -20.94 -16.88 8.09
C LEU A 312 -22.29 -17.54 8.43
N ALA A 313 -22.49 -18.79 8.01
CA ALA A 313 -23.68 -19.57 8.36
C ALA A 313 -23.62 -20.13 9.80
N GLU A 314 -22.41 -20.41 10.31
CA GLU A 314 -22.18 -20.87 11.69
C GLU A 314 -22.37 -19.75 12.72
N GLY A 315 -22.06 -18.50 12.36
CA GLY A 315 -22.19 -17.36 13.25
C GLY A 315 -21.70 -16.05 12.63
N PRO A 316 -21.73 -14.96 13.41
CA PRO A 316 -21.17 -13.69 12.96
C PRO A 316 -19.65 -13.80 12.76
N LEU A 317 -19.14 -13.16 11.70
CA LEU A 317 -17.71 -13.07 11.46
C LEU A 317 -17.10 -12.03 12.41
N VAL A 318 -16.02 -12.39 13.11
CA VAL A 318 -15.36 -11.48 14.06
C VAL A 318 -14.15 -10.83 13.39
N VAL A 319 -14.08 -9.50 13.42
CA VAL A 319 -12.92 -8.73 12.97
C VAL A 319 -12.39 -7.86 14.10
N GLU A 320 -11.21 -8.24 14.61
CA GLU A 320 -10.53 -7.53 15.69
C GLU A 320 -9.99 -6.16 15.25
N ARG A 321 -10.11 -5.17 16.14
CA ARG A 321 -9.42 -3.87 16.04
C ARG A 321 -8.24 -3.87 17.03
N PRO A 322 -6.98 -3.66 16.59
CA PRO A 322 -5.86 -3.47 17.50
C PRO A 322 -6.15 -2.35 18.51
N GLY A 323 -5.57 -2.46 19.72
CA GLY A 323 -5.75 -1.45 20.77
C GLY A 323 -5.43 -0.06 20.25
N CYS A 324 -6.45 0.79 20.19
CA CYS A 324 -6.38 2.18 19.75
C CYS A 324 -7.08 3.10 20.75
N GLU A 325 -7.25 2.62 22.00
CA GLU A 325 -7.91 3.33 23.07
C GLU A 325 -7.16 4.63 23.37
N ARG A 326 -7.85 5.75 23.18
CA ARG A 326 -7.30 7.09 23.38
C ARG A 326 -8.34 7.99 24.01
N THR A 327 -7.87 8.83 24.92
CA THR A 327 -8.67 9.92 25.46
C THR A 327 -8.52 11.14 24.56
N VAL A 328 -9.64 11.74 24.15
CA VAL A 328 -9.61 13.01 23.42
C VAL A 328 -9.12 14.09 24.38
N GLU A 329 -8.03 14.77 24.02
CA GLU A 329 -7.48 15.85 24.84
C GLU A 329 -8.40 17.08 24.81
N THR A 330 -8.61 17.71 25.97
CA THR A 330 -9.56 18.83 26.13
C THR A 330 -9.21 20.04 25.24
N TRP A 331 -7.93 20.33 25.04
CA TRP A 331 -7.52 21.44 24.18
C TRP A 331 -7.93 21.22 22.72
N LEU A 332 -8.01 19.97 22.26
CA LEU A 332 -8.44 19.65 20.90
C LEU A 332 -9.93 19.93 20.74
N THR A 333 -10.75 19.59 21.74
CA THR A 333 -12.17 19.93 21.74
C THR A 333 -12.40 21.43 21.82
N ASP A 334 -11.63 22.15 22.63
CA ASP A 334 -11.73 23.61 22.75
C ASP A 334 -11.34 24.31 21.43
N LEU A 335 -10.32 23.78 20.75
CA LEU A 335 -9.90 24.25 19.42
C LEU A 335 -11.01 24.08 18.39
N TYR A 336 -11.63 22.91 18.33
CA TYR A 336 -12.71 22.63 17.37
C TYR A 336 -13.99 23.41 17.67
N GLU A 337 -14.32 23.63 18.95
CA GLU A 337 -15.43 24.49 19.35
C GLU A 337 -15.18 25.94 18.93
N LYS A 338 -13.93 26.43 19.07
CA LYS A 338 -13.53 27.74 18.58
C LYS A 338 -13.67 27.86 17.06
N SER A 339 -13.20 26.87 16.30
CA SER A 339 -13.37 26.82 14.84
C SER A 339 -14.85 26.88 14.43
N LEU A 340 -15.71 26.15 15.15
CA LEU A 340 -17.16 26.15 14.93
C LEU A 340 -17.76 27.54 15.17
N GLN A 341 -17.41 28.18 16.30
CA GLN A 341 -17.89 29.52 16.62
C GLN A 341 -17.44 30.56 15.58
N GLU A 342 -16.20 30.46 15.10
CA GLU A 342 -15.64 31.32 14.04
C GLU A 342 -16.28 31.08 12.67
N ALA A 343 -16.78 29.87 12.40
CA ALA A 343 -17.52 29.58 11.17
C ALA A 343 -18.94 30.16 11.19
N PHE A 344 -19.54 30.31 12.38
CA PHE A 344 -20.92 30.79 12.56
C PHE A 344 -21.02 32.29 12.86
N THR A 345 -19.90 32.95 13.17
CA THR A 345 -19.89 34.37 13.55
C THR A 345 -19.27 35.22 12.44
N SER A 346 -20.04 36.20 11.94
CA SER A 346 -19.52 37.24 11.04
C SER A 346 -18.67 38.24 11.84
N VAL A 347 -17.54 38.65 11.28
CA VAL A 347 -16.74 39.77 11.78
C VAL A 347 -17.27 41.04 11.12
N ASP A 348 -17.47 42.12 11.88
CA ASP A 348 -18.11 43.39 11.48
C ASP A 348 -18.05 43.71 9.97
N GLY A 349 -19.14 43.39 9.26
CA GLY A 349 -19.34 43.71 7.84
C GLY A 349 -18.87 42.64 6.83
N GLU A 350 -18.17 41.59 7.27
CA GLU A 350 -17.72 40.48 6.44
C GLU A 350 -18.76 39.35 6.33
N LEU A 351 -18.83 38.72 5.15
CA LEU A 351 -19.65 37.54 4.94
C LEU A 351 -19.02 36.31 5.59
N LEU A 352 -19.87 35.36 6.00
CA LEU A 352 -19.40 34.07 6.49
C LEU A 352 -18.63 33.34 5.37
N ALA A 353 -17.47 32.78 5.72
CA ALA A 353 -16.58 32.14 4.77
C ALA A 353 -16.89 30.63 4.64
N VAL A 354 -17.19 30.18 3.42
CA VAL A 354 -17.45 28.76 3.11
C VAL A 354 -16.23 27.89 3.43
N GLY A 355 -15.01 28.41 3.25
CA GLY A 355 -13.74 27.78 3.66
C GLY A 355 -13.69 27.36 5.13
N ARG A 356 -14.26 28.17 6.03
CA ARG A 356 -14.34 27.84 7.46
C ARG A 356 -15.31 26.70 7.71
N LEU A 357 -16.43 26.67 6.98
CA LEU A 357 -17.42 25.60 7.12
C LEU A 357 -16.85 24.23 6.69
N GLY A 358 -16.08 24.19 5.60
CA GLY A 358 -15.35 22.99 5.17
C GLY A 358 -14.28 22.53 6.16
N SER A 359 -13.57 23.48 6.77
CA SER A 359 -12.61 23.19 7.85
C SER A 359 -13.31 22.57 9.07
N VAL A 360 -14.45 23.12 9.49
CA VAL A 360 -15.23 22.59 10.61
C VAL A 360 -15.78 21.19 10.33
N LEU A 361 -16.21 20.89 9.09
CA LEU A 361 -16.57 19.52 8.70
C LEU A 361 -15.40 18.55 8.90
N SER A 362 -14.19 18.94 8.48
CA SER A 362 -12.96 18.15 8.67
C SER A 362 -12.60 17.99 10.16
N ASP A 363 -12.86 19.01 10.98
CA ASP A 363 -12.66 18.94 12.43
C ASP A 363 -13.63 17.93 13.07
N GLN A 364 -14.91 17.93 12.66
CA GLN A 364 -15.90 16.95 13.15
C GLN A 364 -15.55 15.51 12.72
N GLU A 365 -15.00 15.33 11.52
CA GLU A 365 -14.45 14.03 11.08
C GLU A 365 -13.38 13.51 12.03
N ARG A 366 -12.35 14.31 12.28
CA ARG A 366 -11.25 13.94 13.17
C ARG A 366 -11.77 13.68 14.58
N LEU A 367 -12.62 14.56 15.10
CA LEU A 367 -13.18 14.42 16.44
C LEU A 367 -13.99 13.13 16.59
N PHE A 368 -14.82 12.78 15.61
CA PHE A 368 -15.56 11.52 15.63
C PHE A 368 -14.61 10.31 15.63
N LYS A 369 -13.63 10.31 14.73
CA LYS A 369 -12.63 9.24 14.63
C LYS A 369 -11.84 9.06 15.92
N TRP A 370 -11.42 10.16 16.56
CA TRP A 370 -10.78 10.10 17.88
C TRP A 370 -11.70 9.51 18.94
N ARG A 371 -12.95 9.97 19.03
CA ARG A 371 -13.93 9.47 20.01
C ARG A 371 -14.28 8.00 19.77
N ALA A 372 -14.30 7.51 18.53
CA ALA A 372 -14.59 6.12 18.22
C ALA A 372 -13.52 5.13 18.74
N GLY A 373 -12.33 5.64 19.08
CA GLY A 373 -11.29 4.87 19.76
C GLY A 373 -11.56 4.70 21.26
N ASP A 374 -12.44 5.49 21.86
CA ASP A 374 -12.74 5.43 23.29
C ASP A 374 -13.45 4.11 23.67
N PRO A 375 -12.96 3.35 24.67
CA PRO A 375 -13.58 2.11 25.12
C PRO A 375 -14.96 2.29 25.77
N GLY A 376 -15.39 3.52 26.07
CA GLY A 376 -16.66 3.84 26.74
C GLY A 376 -17.94 3.60 25.92
N GLY A 377 -17.83 3.13 24.67
CA GLY A 377 -18.99 2.95 23.78
C GLY A 377 -19.50 4.26 23.19
N VAL A 378 -20.69 4.24 22.59
CA VAL A 378 -21.25 5.42 21.91
C VAL A 378 -21.86 6.38 22.91
N THR A 379 -21.32 7.60 22.97
CA THR A 379 -21.78 8.65 23.89
C THR A 379 -22.72 9.65 23.19
N ASP A 380 -23.52 10.38 23.97
CA ASP A 380 -24.36 11.48 23.45
C ASP A 380 -23.52 12.53 22.69
N ALA A 381 -22.28 12.76 23.13
CA ALA A 381 -21.35 13.66 22.47
C ALA A 381 -20.92 13.14 21.08
N GLN A 382 -20.72 11.83 20.92
CA GLN A 382 -20.45 11.24 19.60
C GLN A 382 -21.66 11.36 18.66
N LEU A 383 -22.87 11.12 19.17
CA LEU A 383 -24.10 11.30 18.40
C LEU A 383 -24.31 12.76 17.98
N ALA A 384 -24.01 13.72 18.87
CA ALA A 384 -24.05 15.14 18.55
C ALA A 384 -23.04 15.51 17.45
N THR A 385 -21.80 15.01 17.53
CA THR A 385 -20.79 15.21 16.46
C THR A 385 -21.27 14.66 15.12
N LEU A 386 -21.84 13.46 15.08
CA LEU A 386 -22.36 12.87 13.84
C LEU A 386 -23.49 13.71 13.22
N ARG A 387 -24.44 14.17 14.04
CA ARG A 387 -25.54 15.04 13.59
C ARG A 387 -25.03 16.37 13.06
N LEU A 388 -24.12 17.01 13.79
CA LEU A 388 -23.52 18.28 13.36
C LEU A 388 -22.75 18.11 12.05
N ALA A 389 -21.93 17.06 11.91
CA ALA A 389 -21.19 16.78 10.68
C ALA A 389 -22.11 16.51 9.47
N SER A 390 -23.20 15.77 9.67
CA SER A 390 -24.24 15.53 8.67
C SER A 390 -24.86 16.85 8.18
N GLN A 391 -25.24 17.73 9.10
CA GLN A 391 -25.83 19.04 8.79
C GLN A 391 -24.84 19.99 8.11
N LEU A 392 -23.58 20.02 8.57
CA LEU A 392 -22.50 20.81 7.95
C LEU A 392 -22.26 20.39 6.50
N GLY A 393 -22.17 19.09 6.25
CA GLY A 393 -22.02 18.53 4.91
C GLY A 393 -23.20 18.90 4.00
N ALA A 394 -24.44 18.72 4.50
CA ALA A 394 -25.63 19.10 3.76
C ALA A 394 -25.67 20.61 3.46
N ALA A 395 -25.29 21.46 4.43
CA ALA A 395 -25.20 22.90 4.27
C ALA A 395 -24.19 23.30 3.19
N LEU A 396 -22.98 22.73 3.19
CA LEU A 396 -21.98 22.97 2.15
C LEU A 396 -22.55 22.73 0.75
N PHE A 397 -23.20 21.60 0.52
CA PHE A 397 -23.74 21.30 -0.82
C PHE A 397 -25.02 22.08 -1.16
N ARG A 398 -25.81 22.54 -0.18
CA ARG A 398 -26.86 23.54 -0.43
C ARG A 398 -26.26 24.88 -0.89
N ILE A 399 -25.15 25.31 -0.31
CA ILE A 399 -24.40 26.50 -0.74
C ILE A 399 -23.89 26.33 -2.18
N GLY A 400 -23.34 25.16 -2.52
CA GLY A 400 -22.88 24.85 -3.88
C GLY A 400 -23.98 24.81 -4.93
N LEU A 401 -25.18 24.37 -4.54
CA LEU A 401 -26.36 24.30 -5.42
C LEU A 401 -27.03 25.67 -5.62
N ALA A 402 -26.80 26.64 -4.75
CA ALA A 402 -27.38 27.97 -4.87
C ALA A 402 -26.89 28.70 -6.14
N GLU A 403 -27.69 29.65 -6.60
CA GLU A 403 -27.37 30.43 -7.80
C GLU A 403 -26.15 31.34 -7.53
N PRO A 404 -25.13 31.34 -8.42
CA PRO A 404 -23.96 32.19 -8.26
C PRO A 404 -24.34 33.67 -8.08
N GLY A 405 -23.73 34.33 -7.10
CA GLY A 405 -24.02 35.74 -6.77
C GLY A 405 -25.19 35.93 -5.80
N THR A 406 -25.85 34.86 -5.36
CA THR A 406 -26.91 34.90 -4.34
C THR A 406 -26.39 34.48 -2.95
N ARG A 407 -27.29 34.46 -1.96
CA ARG A 407 -27.03 33.91 -0.63
C ARG A 407 -27.83 32.63 -0.44
N ALA A 408 -27.16 31.58 0.02
CA ALA A 408 -27.78 30.33 0.44
C ALA A 408 -28.15 30.42 1.93
N GLU A 409 -29.42 30.17 2.24
CA GLU A 409 -29.87 29.94 3.60
C GLU A 409 -29.63 28.47 3.98
N VAL A 410 -28.98 28.23 5.12
CA VAL A 410 -28.71 26.88 5.63
C VAL A 410 -29.05 26.80 7.11
N SER A 411 -29.57 25.66 7.55
CA SER A 411 -29.82 25.38 8.96
C SER A 411 -28.79 24.39 9.50
N ILE A 412 -28.07 24.78 10.56
CA ILE A 412 -27.03 23.98 11.19
C ILE A 412 -27.19 24.13 12.70
N ASP A 413 -27.35 23.01 13.41
CA ASP A 413 -27.57 22.96 14.86
C ASP A 413 -28.67 23.92 15.34
N GLY A 414 -29.79 23.95 14.60
CA GLY A 414 -30.93 24.83 14.88
C GLY A 414 -30.70 26.33 14.58
N ARG A 415 -29.55 26.71 14.04
CA ARG A 415 -29.25 28.10 13.64
C ARG A 415 -29.46 28.27 12.14
N THR A 416 -30.15 29.34 11.75
CA THR A 416 -30.26 29.75 10.34
C THR A 416 -29.11 30.67 9.98
N LEU A 417 -28.25 30.23 9.07
CA LEU A 417 -27.06 30.95 8.61
C LEU A 417 -27.18 31.29 7.12
N HIS A 418 -26.51 32.37 6.71
CA HIS A 418 -26.51 32.83 5.32
C HIS A 418 -25.07 32.87 4.81
N TYR A 419 -24.77 32.04 3.82
CA TYR A 419 -23.47 32.03 3.14
C TYR A 419 -23.62 32.53 1.70
N PRO A 420 -22.61 33.21 1.13
CA PRO A 420 -22.59 33.45 -0.30
C PRO A 420 -22.59 32.11 -1.05
N ALA A 421 -23.35 32.03 -2.14
CA ALA A 421 -23.27 30.87 -3.04
C ALA A 421 -21.83 30.72 -3.55
N ASP A 422 -21.27 29.53 -3.36
CA ASP A 422 -19.86 29.24 -3.67
C ASP A 422 -19.75 27.84 -4.27
N ARG A 423 -18.93 27.72 -5.32
CA ARG A 423 -18.55 26.43 -5.95
C ARG A 423 -17.05 26.23 -5.91
N GLY A 424 -16.40 26.79 -4.88
CA GLY A 424 -14.98 26.71 -4.65
C GLY A 424 -14.52 25.33 -4.19
N GLN A 425 -13.28 25.29 -3.69
CA GLN A 425 -12.59 24.05 -3.34
C GLN A 425 -13.34 23.19 -2.30
N GLU A 426 -14.06 23.82 -1.37
CA GLU A 426 -14.80 23.10 -0.32
C GLU A 426 -15.98 22.28 -0.85
N ILE A 427 -16.48 22.57 -2.04
CA ILE A 427 -17.55 21.81 -2.72
C ILE A 427 -16.93 20.70 -3.59
N GLY A 428 -15.79 20.16 -3.16
CA GLY A 428 -15.05 19.11 -3.86
C GLY A 428 -15.55 17.70 -3.58
N ALA A 429 -15.15 16.76 -4.44
CA ALA A 429 -15.53 15.35 -4.38
C ALA A 429 -15.17 14.66 -3.04
N GLY A 430 -14.07 15.06 -2.39
CA GLY A 430 -13.68 14.54 -1.07
C GLY A 430 -14.69 14.92 0.03
N ASN A 431 -15.03 16.20 0.14
CA ASN A 431 -16.05 16.68 1.08
C ASN A 431 -17.43 16.11 0.76
N TRP A 432 -17.73 15.86 -0.53
CA TRP A 432 -18.97 15.18 -0.93
C TRP A 432 -19.06 13.77 -0.34
N GLN A 433 -18.01 12.96 -0.50
CA GLN A 433 -17.96 11.60 0.04
C GLN A 433 -18.09 11.61 1.58
N LEU A 434 -17.37 12.52 2.24
CA LEU A 434 -17.43 12.68 3.70
C LEU A 434 -18.84 13.05 4.18
N ALA A 435 -19.48 14.03 3.52
CA ALA A 435 -20.85 14.44 3.83
C ALA A 435 -21.85 13.30 3.61
N VAL A 436 -21.68 12.51 2.53
CA VAL A 436 -22.52 11.34 2.26
C VAL A 436 -22.34 10.29 3.35
N ALA A 437 -21.10 10.00 3.76
CA ALA A 437 -20.84 9.06 4.83
C ALA A 437 -21.58 9.46 6.12
N PHE A 438 -21.49 10.73 6.55
CA PHE A 438 -22.23 11.19 7.72
C PHE A 438 -23.75 11.12 7.56
N ALA A 439 -24.30 11.54 6.42
CA ALA A 439 -25.73 11.46 6.17
C ALA A 439 -26.25 10.01 6.14
N LEU A 440 -25.45 9.07 5.66
CA LEU A 440 -25.76 7.63 5.71
C LEU A 440 -25.58 7.06 7.12
N ILE A 441 -24.64 7.55 7.93
CA ILE A 441 -24.50 7.11 9.32
C ILE A 441 -25.67 7.62 10.18
N THR A 442 -26.08 8.88 10.03
CA THR A 442 -27.19 9.47 10.79
C THR A 442 -28.55 9.00 10.26
N GLY A 443 -28.68 8.80 8.94
CA GLY A 443 -29.93 8.45 8.28
C GLY A 443 -30.85 9.64 8.01
N ALA A 444 -30.35 10.87 8.19
CA ALA A 444 -31.10 12.10 7.94
C ALA A 444 -31.32 12.29 6.43
N ARG A 445 -32.55 12.07 5.95
CA ARG A 445 -32.89 12.14 4.52
C ARG A 445 -32.77 13.57 4.00
N GLU A 446 -33.11 14.54 4.84
CA GLU A 446 -32.99 15.97 4.60
C GLU A 446 -31.53 16.39 4.34
N ASP A 447 -30.57 15.73 4.98
CA ASP A 447 -29.14 15.98 4.82
C ASP A 447 -28.57 15.24 3.60
N LEU A 448 -29.07 14.03 3.33
CA LEU A 448 -28.66 13.26 2.14
C LEU A 448 -29.15 13.89 0.83
N ALA A 449 -30.35 14.48 0.81
CA ALA A 449 -30.98 15.02 -0.40
C ALA A 449 -30.11 16.02 -1.19
N PRO A 450 -29.54 17.10 -0.60
CA PRO A 450 -28.67 18.02 -1.35
C PRO A 450 -27.41 17.34 -1.90
N LEU A 451 -26.90 16.30 -1.24
CA LEU A 451 -25.72 15.56 -1.69
C LEU A 451 -26.03 14.73 -2.93
N VAL A 452 -27.19 14.08 -2.98
CA VAL A 452 -27.63 13.33 -4.18
C VAL A 452 -27.90 14.29 -5.35
N LEU A 453 -28.44 15.48 -5.08
CA LEU A 453 -28.68 16.49 -6.11
C LEU A 453 -27.38 17.07 -6.68
N ALA A 454 -26.39 17.35 -5.81
CA ALA A 454 -25.11 17.91 -6.21
C ALA A 454 -24.22 16.90 -6.96
N GLY A 455 -24.03 15.71 -6.37
CA GLY A 455 -23.02 14.75 -6.81
C GLY A 455 -21.57 15.19 -6.56
N PRO A 456 -20.61 14.27 -6.75
CA PRO A 456 -19.20 14.53 -6.46
C PRO A 456 -18.51 15.48 -7.44
N LEU A 457 -19.10 15.68 -8.63
CA LEU A 457 -18.50 16.45 -9.73
C LEU A 457 -19.03 17.89 -9.83
N LEU A 458 -19.82 18.35 -8.85
CA LEU A 458 -20.50 19.66 -8.91
C LEU A 458 -19.53 20.83 -9.15
N ALA A 459 -18.41 20.87 -8.43
CA ALA A 459 -17.43 21.94 -8.55
C ALA A 459 -16.42 21.72 -9.70
N ARG A 460 -15.95 20.49 -9.88
CA ARG A 460 -14.94 20.12 -10.90
C ARG A 460 -14.84 18.61 -11.11
N PRO A 461 -14.20 18.15 -12.20
CA PRO A 461 -13.85 16.75 -12.39
C PRO A 461 -12.98 16.20 -11.25
N ASP A 462 -13.12 14.91 -10.96
CA ASP A 462 -12.33 14.22 -9.94
C ASP A 462 -11.24 13.36 -10.59
N GLY A 463 -10.00 13.85 -10.56
CA GLY A 463 -8.83 13.12 -11.06
C GLY A 463 -8.16 12.23 -10.02
N SER A 464 -8.74 12.06 -8.83
CA SER A 464 -8.16 11.21 -7.79
C SER A 464 -8.47 9.73 -8.04
N ALA A 465 -7.67 8.85 -7.43
CA ALA A 465 -7.91 7.40 -7.47
C ALA A 465 -9.29 7.01 -6.89
N PHE A 466 -9.94 7.88 -6.13
CA PHE A 466 -11.24 7.64 -5.50
C PHE A 466 -12.42 8.09 -6.37
N GLY A 467 -12.17 8.77 -7.50
CA GLY A 467 -13.24 9.33 -8.35
C GLY A 467 -14.24 8.27 -8.82
N ALA A 468 -13.75 7.13 -9.29
CA ALA A 468 -14.62 6.03 -9.75
C ALA A 468 -15.53 5.49 -8.64
N TYR A 469 -15.03 5.39 -7.39
CA TYR A 469 -15.85 4.99 -6.25
C TYR A 469 -16.93 6.03 -5.92
N ARG A 470 -16.60 7.32 -5.93
CA ARG A 470 -17.55 8.40 -5.67
C ARG A 470 -18.66 8.45 -6.71
N GLU A 471 -18.33 8.26 -7.97
CA GLU A 471 -19.31 8.11 -9.06
C GLU A 471 -20.22 6.90 -8.83
N ALA A 472 -19.65 5.75 -8.45
CA ALA A 472 -20.43 4.55 -8.16
C ALA A 472 -21.40 4.75 -6.98
N LEU A 473 -20.93 5.39 -5.91
CA LEU A 473 -21.75 5.71 -4.74
C LEU A 473 -22.87 6.67 -5.13
N HIS A 474 -22.59 7.69 -5.94
CA HIS A 474 -23.61 8.63 -6.41
C HIS A 474 -24.64 7.97 -7.32
N ALA A 475 -24.20 7.14 -8.27
CA ALA A 475 -25.05 6.37 -9.17
C ALA A 475 -25.99 5.44 -8.38
N TYR A 476 -25.47 4.78 -7.34
CA TYR A 476 -26.26 3.96 -6.42
C TYR A 476 -27.31 4.78 -5.67
N LEU A 477 -26.93 5.90 -5.06
CA LEU A 477 -27.86 6.75 -4.30
C LEU A 477 -28.94 7.40 -5.18
N LYS A 478 -28.61 7.71 -6.43
CA LYS A 478 -29.55 8.27 -7.42
C LYS A 478 -30.43 7.21 -8.08
N GLY A 479 -30.04 5.93 -8.00
CA GLY A 479 -30.68 4.83 -8.73
C GLY A 479 -30.48 4.89 -10.25
N ALA A 480 -29.36 5.45 -10.71
CA ALA A 480 -29.07 5.69 -12.13
C ALA A 480 -27.79 4.98 -12.57
N ASP A 481 -27.95 3.83 -13.24
CA ASP A 481 -26.84 2.97 -13.74
C ASP A 481 -25.73 2.66 -12.71
N PRO A 482 -26.07 2.14 -11.52
CA PRO A 482 -25.09 1.86 -10.48
C PRO A 482 -24.13 0.70 -10.80
N GLU A 483 -24.53 -0.27 -11.63
CA GLU A 483 -23.70 -1.44 -11.94
C GLU A 483 -22.47 -1.06 -12.77
N ALA A 484 -22.65 -0.29 -13.85
CA ALA A 484 -21.54 0.12 -14.71
C ALA A 484 -20.55 1.02 -13.95
N ALA A 485 -21.05 1.90 -13.08
CA ALA A 485 -20.21 2.75 -12.25
C ALA A 485 -19.45 1.94 -11.19
N ALA A 486 -20.11 1.01 -10.49
CA ALA A 486 -19.45 0.13 -9.52
C ALA A 486 -18.38 -0.76 -10.17
N ARG A 487 -18.57 -1.20 -11.42
CA ARG A 487 -17.53 -1.93 -12.17
C ARG A 487 -16.27 -1.10 -12.40
N ARG A 488 -16.42 0.16 -12.81
CA ARG A 488 -15.29 1.08 -12.94
C ARG A 488 -14.58 1.32 -11.61
N ALA A 489 -15.33 1.39 -10.50
CA ALA A 489 -14.74 1.52 -9.17
C ALA A 489 -13.92 0.29 -8.77
N LEU A 490 -14.38 -0.92 -9.10
CA LEU A 490 -13.63 -2.16 -8.87
C LEU A 490 -12.34 -2.22 -9.71
N ASP A 491 -12.43 -1.88 -11.00
CA ASP A 491 -11.26 -1.84 -11.89
C ASP A 491 -10.21 -0.83 -11.39
N GLN A 492 -10.66 0.36 -10.98
CA GLN A 492 -9.78 1.38 -10.42
C GLN A 492 -9.14 0.94 -9.09
N ALA A 493 -9.87 0.22 -8.22
CA ALA A 493 -9.33 -0.31 -6.98
C ALA A 493 -8.24 -1.37 -7.22
N ASP A 494 -8.40 -2.24 -8.22
CA ASP A 494 -7.36 -3.21 -8.59
C ASP A 494 -6.11 -2.53 -9.18
N LEU A 495 -6.28 -1.49 -10.01
CA LEU A 495 -5.18 -0.68 -10.52
C LEU A 495 -4.41 0.06 -9.41
N ALA A 496 -5.12 0.47 -8.35
CA ALA A 496 -4.57 1.26 -7.24
C ALA A 496 -4.03 0.43 -6.06
N LYS A 497 -4.10 -0.92 -6.10
CA LYS A 497 -3.76 -1.79 -4.96
C LYS A 497 -2.35 -1.61 -4.38
N ASP A 498 -1.41 -1.14 -5.20
CA ASP A 498 -0.01 -0.92 -4.81
C ASP A 498 0.35 0.57 -4.61
N TRP A 499 -0.62 1.49 -4.61
CA TRP A 499 -0.36 2.94 -4.57
C TRP A 499 -0.15 3.50 -3.16
N GLY A 500 -0.23 2.67 -2.11
CA GLY A 500 0.18 3.05 -0.75
C GLY A 500 -0.89 3.69 0.14
N PHE A 501 -2.14 3.75 -0.31
CA PHE A 501 -3.27 4.25 0.48
C PHE A 501 -4.44 3.25 0.47
N ALA A 502 -5.28 3.32 1.49
CA ALA A 502 -6.50 2.52 1.56
C ALA A 502 -7.52 3.03 0.53
N MET A 503 -7.87 2.17 -0.43
CA MET A 503 -8.96 2.45 -1.37
C MET A 503 -10.32 2.33 -0.65
N PRO A 504 -11.31 3.18 -0.98
CA PRO A 504 -12.68 3.02 -0.49
C PRO A 504 -13.26 1.64 -0.84
N PRO A 505 -14.24 1.13 -0.07
CA PRO A 505 -14.66 -0.28 -0.12
C PRO A 505 -15.57 -0.59 -1.33
N ALA A 506 -15.01 -0.55 -2.55
CA ALA A 506 -15.74 -0.75 -3.81
C ALA A 506 -16.43 -2.13 -3.89
N VAL A 507 -15.78 -3.19 -3.38
CA VAL A 507 -16.39 -4.53 -3.30
C VAL A 507 -17.64 -4.51 -2.41
N LEU A 508 -17.57 -3.85 -1.24
CA LEU A 508 -18.71 -3.72 -0.33
C LEU A 508 -19.87 -2.95 -0.98
N LEU A 509 -19.57 -1.82 -1.63
CA LEU A 509 -20.57 -1.04 -2.37
C LEU A 509 -21.22 -1.86 -3.48
N SER A 510 -20.45 -2.68 -4.22
CA SER A 510 -21.01 -3.51 -5.30
C SER A 510 -22.06 -4.52 -4.79
N GLN A 511 -21.97 -4.98 -3.53
CA GLN A 511 -22.97 -5.89 -2.96
C GLN A 511 -24.29 -5.17 -2.65
N LEU A 512 -24.24 -3.87 -2.30
CA LEU A 512 -25.44 -3.05 -2.17
C LEU A 512 -26.12 -2.79 -3.52
N VAL A 513 -25.31 -2.64 -4.58
CA VAL A 513 -25.81 -2.50 -5.96
C VAL A 513 -26.50 -3.79 -6.41
N GLU A 514 -25.88 -4.95 -6.15
CA GLU A 514 -26.45 -6.27 -6.46
C GLU A 514 -27.69 -6.59 -5.60
N GLY A 515 -27.74 -6.08 -4.37
CA GLY A 515 -28.81 -6.40 -3.42
C GLY A 515 -28.59 -7.71 -2.67
N ASP A 516 -27.33 -8.12 -2.49
CA ASP A 516 -26.93 -9.41 -1.93
C ASP A 516 -26.42 -9.29 -0.49
N GLU A 517 -27.28 -9.59 0.48
CA GLU A 517 -27.00 -9.49 1.92
C GLU A 517 -25.89 -10.46 2.40
N GLU A 518 -25.82 -11.67 1.85
CA GLU A 518 -24.80 -12.65 2.25
C GLU A 518 -23.42 -12.17 1.79
N SER A 519 -23.29 -11.80 0.52
CA SER A 519 -22.04 -11.25 -0.01
C SER A 519 -21.67 -9.93 0.64
N PHE A 520 -22.64 -9.08 1.02
CA PHE A 520 -22.36 -7.86 1.75
C PHE A 520 -21.65 -8.13 3.07
N ASN A 521 -22.08 -9.14 3.84
CA ASN A 521 -21.43 -9.49 5.10
C ASN A 521 -20.02 -10.07 4.90
N LEU A 522 -19.80 -10.86 3.85
CA LEU A 522 -18.46 -11.36 3.49
C LEU A 522 -17.52 -10.20 3.10
N ALA A 523 -17.99 -9.30 2.24
CA ALA A 523 -17.23 -8.13 1.80
C ALA A 523 -16.99 -7.12 2.94
N LEU A 524 -17.91 -7.03 3.90
CA LEU A 524 -17.78 -6.18 5.09
C LEU A 524 -16.62 -6.66 5.97
N ALA A 525 -16.52 -7.97 6.20
CA ALA A 525 -15.40 -8.55 6.95
C ALA A 525 -14.06 -8.28 6.23
N ASP A 526 -13.99 -8.48 4.92
CA ASP A 526 -12.78 -8.20 4.13
C ASP A 526 -12.38 -6.71 4.18
N ALA A 527 -13.35 -5.80 4.07
CA ALA A 527 -13.10 -4.36 4.12
C ALA A 527 -12.55 -3.92 5.49
N LEU A 528 -13.09 -4.46 6.58
CA LEU A 528 -12.59 -4.19 7.93
C LEU A 528 -11.20 -4.78 8.17
N GLU A 529 -10.91 -5.97 7.66
CA GLU A 529 -9.57 -6.57 7.73
C GLU A 529 -8.56 -5.76 6.92
N ALA A 530 -8.92 -5.28 5.73
CA ALA A 530 -8.07 -4.41 4.91
C ALA A 530 -7.77 -3.08 5.62
N HIS A 531 -8.79 -2.46 6.24
CA HIS A 531 -8.62 -1.26 7.03
C HIS A 531 -7.68 -1.49 8.23
N ARG A 532 -7.91 -2.55 8.99
CA ARG A 532 -7.04 -2.98 10.10
C ARG A 532 -5.59 -3.17 9.66
N ASP A 533 -5.39 -3.86 8.55
CA ASP A 533 -4.08 -4.21 8.04
C ASP A 533 -3.31 -2.99 7.51
N TYR A 534 -4.02 -2.01 6.95
CA TYR A 534 -3.46 -0.71 6.55
C TYR A 534 -2.88 0.07 7.74
N TYR A 535 -3.61 0.11 8.85
CA TYR A 535 -3.24 0.87 10.06
C TYR A 535 -2.22 0.17 10.97
N ARG A 536 -1.89 -1.10 10.70
CA ARG A 536 -0.84 -1.86 11.42
C ARG A 536 0.59 -1.55 10.96
N VAL A 537 0.75 -0.68 9.99
CA VAL A 537 2.04 -0.37 9.36
C VAL A 537 2.56 0.96 9.88
N ALA A 538 3.85 0.99 10.23
CA ALA A 538 4.57 2.21 10.59
C ALA A 538 3.86 3.03 11.70
N ASP A 539 3.78 4.35 11.54
CA ASP A 539 3.14 5.30 12.46
C ASP A 539 1.65 5.48 12.18
N ARG A 540 1.06 4.73 11.24
CA ARG A 540 -0.35 4.88 10.87
C ARG A 540 -1.27 4.63 12.06
N ALA A 541 -0.86 3.80 13.02
CA ALA A 541 -1.60 3.61 14.26
C ALA A 541 -1.79 4.91 15.07
N GLU A 542 -1.02 5.96 14.83
CA GLU A 542 -1.17 7.30 15.42
C GLU A 542 -2.26 8.14 14.73
N ASP A 543 -2.65 7.80 13.50
CA ASP A 543 -3.70 8.50 12.76
C ASP A 543 -5.10 8.18 13.35
N PRO A 544 -5.99 9.18 13.50
CA PRO A 544 -7.32 8.98 14.08
C PRO A 544 -8.18 7.96 13.32
N GLY A 545 -7.95 7.79 12.02
CA GLY A 545 -8.70 6.84 11.20
C GLY A 545 -8.51 5.39 11.59
N VAL A 546 -7.50 5.04 12.40
CA VAL A 546 -7.32 3.69 12.97
C VAL A 546 -8.52 3.19 13.77
N SER A 547 -9.37 4.10 14.27
CA SER A 547 -10.52 3.75 15.09
C SER A 547 -11.71 3.29 14.28
N VAL A 548 -11.91 3.87 13.08
CA VAL A 548 -13.12 3.69 12.27
C VAL A 548 -12.91 4.14 10.83
N ASP A 549 -13.42 3.33 9.90
CA ASP A 549 -13.61 3.71 8.51
C ASP A 549 -15.03 4.27 8.30
N LEU A 550 -15.14 5.52 7.87
CA LEU A 550 -16.43 6.18 7.71
C LEU A 550 -17.24 5.60 6.55
N ASP A 551 -16.61 5.19 5.45
CA ASP A 551 -17.33 4.60 4.32
C ASP A 551 -17.88 3.22 4.69
N ILE A 552 -17.06 2.37 5.33
CA ILE A 552 -17.50 1.05 5.78
C ILE A 552 -18.66 1.18 6.77
N LEU A 553 -18.54 2.06 7.78
CA LEU A 553 -19.60 2.29 8.76
C LEU A 553 -20.87 2.84 8.11
N ALA A 554 -20.74 3.81 7.19
CA ALA A 554 -21.86 4.38 6.45
C ALA A 554 -22.62 3.34 5.64
N LEU A 555 -21.91 2.49 4.89
CA LEU A 555 -22.53 1.43 4.09
C LEU A 555 -23.19 0.36 4.99
N ALA A 556 -22.60 0.01 6.14
CA ALA A 556 -23.19 -0.91 7.10
C ALA A 556 -24.47 -0.34 7.74
N CYS A 557 -24.45 0.92 8.17
CA CYS A 557 -25.65 1.62 8.68
C CYS A 557 -26.74 1.73 7.60
N HIS A 558 -26.37 2.00 6.35
CA HIS A 558 -27.31 2.05 5.23
C HIS A 558 -27.94 0.68 4.95
N ALA A 559 -27.15 -0.39 4.94
CA ALA A 559 -27.64 -1.77 4.80
C ALA A 559 -28.64 -2.14 5.92
N ARG A 560 -28.34 -1.78 7.17
CA ARG A 560 -29.27 -1.97 8.30
C ARG A 560 -30.62 -1.26 8.08
N ARG A 561 -30.61 0.00 7.63
CA ARG A 561 -31.85 0.74 7.33
C ARG A 561 -32.64 0.17 6.15
N ARG A 562 -32.00 -0.61 5.29
CA ARG A 562 -32.67 -1.38 4.22
C ARG A 562 -33.27 -2.70 4.72
N GLY A 563 -33.08 -3.06 5.98
CA GLY A 563 -33.58 -4.30 6.59
C GLY A 563 -32.58 -5.44 6.66
N TRP A 564 -31.32 -5.25 6.26
CA TRP A 564 -30.32 -6.32 6.25
C TRP A 564 -29.79 -6.62 7.65
N ALA A 565 -29.47 -7.89 7.91
CA ALA A 565 -28.73 -8.27 9.10
C ALA A 565 -27.22 -8.04 8.89
N ILE A 566 -26.61 -7.31 9.82
CA ILE A 566 -25.15 -7.19 9.89
C ILE A 566 -24.66 -8.29 10.82
N ARG A 567 -24.02 -9.29 10.22
CA ARG A 567 -23.47 -10.50 10.83
C ARG A 567 -21.94 -10.43 10.92
N VAL A 568 -21.42 -9.23 11.16
CA VAL A 568 -19.99 -8.99 11.42
C VAL A 568 -19.87 -8.27 12.75
N GLU A 569 -19.08 -8.84 13.65
CA GLU A 569 -18.79 -8.27 14.96
C GLU A 569 -17.40 -7.63 14.92
N SER A 570 -17.34 -6.33 15.18
CA SER A 570 -16.08 -5.60 15.19
C SER A 570 -16.18 -4.31 16.00
N PRO A 571 -15.13 -3.92 16.76
CA PRO A 571 -15.05 -2.59 17.37
C PRO A 571 -15.06 -1.44 16.37
N TYR A 572 -14.71 -1.68 15.10
CA TYR A 572 -14.84 -0.71 14.01
C TYR A 572 -16.30 -0.35 13.68
N LEU A 573 -17.27 -1.17 14.15
CA LEU A 573 -18.69 -1.00 13.93
C LEU A 573 -19.41 -0.80 15.27
N PRO A 574 -19.44 0.43 15.83
CA PRO A 574 -20.04 0.66 17.14
C PRO A 574 -21.49 0.15 17.20
N GLN A 575 -21.74 -0.82 18.09
CA GLN A 575 -22.99 -1.58 18.08
C GLN A 575 -24.22 -0.69 18.28
N ASP A 576 -24.12 0.36 19.10
CA ASP A 576 -25.24 1.26 19.37
C ASP A 576 -25.60 2.11 18.14
N LEU A 577 -24.61 2.51 17.32
CA LEU A 577 -24.87 3.18 16.03
C LEU A 577 -25.54 2.23 15.04
N LEU A 578 -25.04 0.99 14.91
CA LEU A 578 -25.62 -0.02 14.02
C LEU A 578 -27.05 -0.42 14.44
N ARG A 579 -27.34 -0.45 15.75
CA ARG A 579 -28.68 -0.70 16.28
C ARG A 579 -29.62 0.48 16.04
N ALA A 580 -29.13 1.72 16.20
CA ALA A 580 -29.90 2.93 15.93
C ALA A 580 -30.26 3.10 14.43
N ALA A 581 -29.49 2.50 13.53
CA ALA A 581 -29.77 2.43 12.10
C ALA A 581 -30.92 1.45 11.77
N ALA A 582 -32.07 1.61 12.41
CA ALA A 582 -33.24 0.74 12.23
C ALA A 582 -33.91 0.93 10.84
N PRO A 583 -34.57 -0.11 10.30
CA PRO A 583 -35.36 0.01 9.07
C PRO A 583 -36.44 1.11 9.19
N PHE A 584 -36.72 1.78 8.07
CA PHE A 584 -37.73 2.83 7.98
C PHE A 584 -39.16 2.33 8.13
#